data_AF-A0A8J3I323-F1
#
_entry.id   AF-A0A8J3I323-F1
#
_cell.length_a   1.000
_cell.length_b   1.000
_cell.length_c   1.000
_cell.angle_alpha   90.00
_cell.angle_beta   90.00
_cell.angle_gamma   90.00
#
_symmetry.space_group_name_H-M   'P 1'
#
loop_
_entity.id
_entity.type
_entity.pdbx_description
1 polymer ?
#
loop_
_entity_poly.entity_id
_entity_poly.type
_entity_poly.pdbx_seq_one_letter_code
_entity_poly.pdbx_strand_id
1 'polypeptide(L)'
;MLSLSDPIVATCFEAAGANYWRCKQTGCYIGGSILNFYCQFGGLGMSGLTHLGLPITNVYTPRTGYPGSYQWFQRGILAYDPLRQFDQPPGSGDVYFMRLPNPPRQSSGPIPMPPQAPAPPNPPQVPTPAPPQPTPTPPQGPTSGTGNHFYAGQCTFWAAERFHQLFGVWVPWLGNAWEWAGQAQSAGWVVSPTPTAGSIMVLQPNVQGAGSLGHVAIVETIVSSMVVSTSNYSWYANGGGWGVLSYWNFQYPANGMVFLSLS
;
A
#
# COMPACT_ATOMS: atom_id res chain seq x y z
N MET A 1 15.87 -9.00 14.99
CA MET A 1 14.55 -9.45 15.45
C MET A 1 14.26 -8.76 16.77
N LEU A 2 13.08 -8.15 16.90
CA LEU A 2 12.65 -7.48 18.12
C LEU A 2 12.62 -8.45 19.30
N SER A 3 13.09 -8.00 20.46
CA SER A 3 13.18 -8.81 21.68
C SER A 3 12.85 -7.96 22.91
N LEU A 4 12.31 -8.58 23.96
CA LEU A 4 12.09 -7.93 25.26
C LEU A 4 13.39 -7.50 25.96
N SER A 5 14.53 -8.02 25.52
CA SER A 5 15.85 -7.57 25.99
C SER A 5 16.21 -6.17 25.48
N ASP A 6 15.52 -5.67 24.46
CA ASP A 6 15.72 -4.31 23.97
C ASP A 6 15.10 -3.30 24.95
N PRO A 7 15.84 -2.26 25.39
CA PRO A 7 15.35 -1.29 26.38
C PRO A 7 14.07 -0.58 25.97
N ILE A 8 13.92 -0.23 24.68
CA ILE A 8 12.73 0.48 24.18
C ILE A 8 11.54 -0.49 24.20
N VAL A 9 11.74 -1.73 23.75
CA VAL A 9 10.69 -2.76 23.77
C VAL A 9 10.24 -3.05 25.20
N ALA A 10 11.19 -3.12 26.15
CA ALA A 10 10.91 -3.33 27.56
C ALA A 10 10.09 -2.19 28.19
N THR A 11 10.10 -0.97 27.64
CA THR A 11 9.20 0.11 28.08
C THR A 11 7.76 -0.12 27.63
N CYS A 12 7.56 -0.77 26.48
CA CYS A 12 6.25 -0.99 25.90
C CYS A 12 5.62 -2.34 26.29
N PHE A 13 6.45 -3.36 26.53
CA PHE A 13 6.02 -4.74 26.70
C PHE A 13 6.68 -5.44 27.89
N GLU A 14 6.02 -6.49 28.36
CA GLU A 14 6.54 -7.47 29.32
C GLU A 14 6.19 -8.89 28.89
N ALA A 15 6.95 -9.85 29.39
CA ALA A 15 6.68 -11.27 29.15
C ALA A 15 5.36 -11.69 29.82
N ALA A 16 4.53 -12.42 29.08
CA ALA A 16 3.23 -12.90 29.54
C ALA A 16 3.03 -14.42 29.34
N GLY A 17 4.10 -15.15 29.02
CA GLY A 17 4.07 -16.59 28.75
C GLY A 17 5.01 -16.97 27.61
N ALA A 18 5.05 -18.26 27.29
CA ALA A 18 5.83 -18.75 26.15
C ALA A 18 5.23 -18.22 24.84
N ASN A 19 5.97 -17.35 24.14
CA ASN A 19 5.55 -16.65 22.92
C ASN A 19 4.32 -15.72 23.08
N TYR A 20 4.22 -15.05 24.24
CA TYR A 20 3.22 -14.00 24.50
C TYR A 20 3.84 -12.80 25.20
N TRP A 21 3.53 -11.60 24.70
CA TRP A 21 3.89 -10.32 25.33
C TRP A 21 2.62 -9.56 25.71
N ARG A 22 2.66 -8.89 26.87
CA ARG A 22 1.62 -7.96 27.30
C ARG A 22 2.09 -6.53 27.06
N CYS A 23 1.28 -5.74 26.39
CA CYS A 23 1.52 -4.30 26.25
C CYS A 23 1.23 -3.60 27.59
N LYS A 24 2.22 -2.88 28.12
CA LYS A 24 2.09 -2.14 29.39
C LYS A 24 1.13 -0.95 29.28
N GLN A 25 1.02 -0.35 28.09
CA GLN A 25 0.16 0.81 27.85
C GLN A 25 -1.30 0.42 27.62
N THR A 26 -1.57 -0.54 26.74
CA THR A 26 -2.95 -0.90 26.38
C THR A 26 -3.51 -2.08 27.18
N GLY A 27 -2.65 -2.78 27.92
CA GLY A 27 -3.00 -4.03 28.61
C GLY A 27 -3.28 -5.21 27.68
N CYS A 28 -3.21 -5.01 26.36
CA CYS A 28 -3.50 -6.03 25.36
C CYS A 28 -2.33 -7.02 25.20
N TYR A 29 -2.66 -8.27 24.88
CA TYR A 29 -1.71 -9.34 24.64
C TYR A 29 -1.50 -9.56 23.15
N ILE A 30 -0.24 -9.73 22.75
CA ILE A 30 0.17 -10.20 21.42
C ILE A 30 0.88 -11.56 21.60
N GLY A 31 0.64 -12.51 20.70
CA GLY A 31 1.25 -13.83 20.80
C GLY A 31 1.20 -14.65 19.52
N GLY A 32 1.81 -15.84 19.59
CA GLY A 32 1.78 -16.81 18.48
C GLY A 32 2.48 -16.30 17.21
N SER A 33 1.94 -16.68 16.05
CA SER A 33 2.49 -16.29 14.75
C SER A 33 2.43 -14.78 14.51
N ILE A 34 1.43 -14.10 15.07
CA ILE A 34 1.30 -12.63 14.99
C ILE A 34 2.47 -11.95 15.71
N LEU A 35 2.87 -12.45 16.89
CA LEU A 35 4.05 -11.95 17.59
C LEU A 35 5.35 -12.20 16.79
N ASN A 36 5.51 -13.41 16.25
CA ASN A 36 6.70 -13.73 15.44
C ASN A 36 6.83 -12.80 14.23
N PHE A 37 5.72 -12.57 13.51
CA PHE A 37 5.67 -11.62 12.41
C PHE A 37 6.00 -10.20 12.89
N TYR A 38 5.35 -9.74 13.95
CA TYR A 38 5.59 -8.42 14.54
C TYR A 38 7.06 -8.19 14.91
N CYS A 39 7.75 -9.20 15.44
CA CYS A 39 9.16 -9.11 15.82
C CYS A 39 10.14 -9.09 14.64
N GLN A 40 9.68 -9.42 13.42
CA GLN A 40 10.51 -9.49 12.21
C GLN A 40 10.09 -8.46 11.16
N PHE A 41 8.88 -7.93 11.29
CA PHE A 41 8.26 -7.09 10.28
C PHE A 41 8.99 -5.75 10.06
N GLY A 42 9.24 -5.40 8.81
CA GLY A 42 9.77 -4.08 8.43
C GLY A 42 11.29 -3.99 8.24
N GLY A 43 12.06 -5.00 8.66
CA GLY A 43 13.51 -5.16 8.36
C GLY A 43 14.48 -4.12 8.97
N LEU A 44 14.08 -2.85 9.05
CA LEU A 44 14.79 -1.72 9.68
C LEU A 44 13.93 -1.16 10.84
N GLY A 45 14.53 -0.42 11.79
CA GLY A 45 13.82 0.10 12.97
C GLY A 45 13.42 -0.99 13.99
N MET A 46 12.48 -0.67 14.89
CA MET A 46 12.01 -1.57 15.96
C MET A 46 10.98 -2.60 15.47
N SER A 47 11.14 -3.06 14.23
CA SER A 47 10.24 -4.00 13.57
C SER A 47 8.76 -3.56 13.63
N GLY A 48 7.84 -4.45 14.03
CA GLY A 48 6.42 -4.13 14.23
C GLY A 48 6.16 -3.01 15.23
N LEU A 49 7.04 -2.75 16.20
CA LEU A 49 6.87 -1.60 17.11
C LEU A 49 6.92 -0.27 16.37
N THR A 50 7.81 -0.14 15.38
CA THR A 50 7.86 1.04 14.52
C THR A 50 6.72 1.04 13.50
N HIS A 51 6.45 -0.10 12.85
CA HIS A 51 5.61 -0.12 11.65
C HIS A 51 4.12 -0.37 11.91
N LEU A 52 3.78 -1.14 12.95
CA LEU A 52 2.41 -1.44 13.34
C LEU A 52 1.99 -0.66 14.60
N GLY A 53 2.94 -0.32 15.47
CA GLY A 53 2.67 0.30 16.77
C GLY A 53 2.18 -0.71 17.80
N LEU A 54 1.54 -0.22 18.86
CA LEU A 54 1.08 -1.07 19.96
C LEU A 54 -0.23 -1.80 19.62
N PRO A 55 -0.47 -3.00 20.17
CA PRO A 55 -1.74 -3.68 20.02
C PRO A 55 -2.84 -2.88 20.74
N ILE A 56 -3.97 -2.65 20.08
CA ILE A 56 -5.15 -1.98 20.66
C ILE A 56 -6.29 -2.95 20.98
N THR A 57 -6.20 -4.19 20.49
CA THR A 57 -7.07 -5.31 20.88
C THR A 57 -6.23 -6.49 21.30
N ASN A 58 -6.83 -7.44 22.02
CA ASN A 58 -6.27 -8.79 22.12
C ASN A 58 -6.37 -9.51 20.77
N VAL A 59 -5.60 -10.58 20.62
CA VAL A 59 -5.79 -11.54 19.51
C VAL A 59 -7.20 -12.09 19.56
N TYR A 60 -7.92 -11.99 18.46
CA TYR A 60 -9.31 -12.45 18.35
C TYR A 60 -9.43 -13.61 17.36
N THR A 61 -10.11 -14.66 17.80
CA THR A 61 -10.43 -15.83 16.97
C THR A 61 -11.93 -15.81 16.66
N PRO A 62 -12.35 -15.40 15.45
CA PRO A 62 -13.75 -15.18 15.12
C PRO A 62 -14.62 -16.43 15.10
N ARG A 63 -14.01 -17.62 14.91
CA ARG A 63 -14.75 -18.85 14.64
C ARG A 63 -14.21 -20.01 15.47
N THR A 64 -15.09 -20.61 16.27
CA THR A 64 -14.78 -21.81 17.05
C THR A 64 -14.31 -22.93 16.11
N GLY A 65 -13.12 -23.49 16.35
CA GLY A 65 -12.52 -24.53 15.52
C GLY A 65 -11.71 -24.03 14.31
N TYR A 66 -11.69 -22.73 14.03
CA TYR A 66 -10.79 -22.16 13.02
C TYR A 66 -9.43 -21.81 13.63
N PRO A 67 -8.29 -22.24 13.05
CA PRO A 67 -6.97 -21.96 13.63
C PRO A 67 -6.51 -20.51 13.45
N GLY A 68 -7.18 -19.72 12.59
CA GLY A 68 -6.79 -18.35 12.33
C GLY A 68 -7.30 -17.34 13.36
N SER A 69 -6.58 -16.24 13.49
CA SER A 69 -6.89 -15.14 14.37
C SER A 69 -6.51 -13.80 13.74
N TYR A 70 -6.98 -12.69 14.28
CA TYR A 70 -6.53 -11.37 13.87
C TYR A 70 -6.39 -10.43 15.05
N GLN A 71 -5.56 -9.40 14.88
CA GLN A 71 -5.30 -8.42 15.91
C GLN A 71 -5.13 -7.02 15.32
N TRP A 72 -5.72 -6.05 16.00
CA TRP A 72 -5.62 -4.65 15.64
C TRP A 72 -4.44 -4.01 16.37
N PHE A 73 -3.66 -3.26 15.61
CA PHE A 73 -2.59 -2.40 16.06
C PHE A 73 -2.92 -0.95 15.72
N GLN A 74 -2.20 -0.02 16.34
CA GLN A 74 -2.38 1.41 16.07
C GLN A 74 -2.30 1.77 14.58
N ARG A 75 -1.59 0.98 13.75
CA ARG A 75 -1.31 1.30 12.34
C ARG A 75 -1.68 0.18 11.36
N GLY A 76 -2.41 -0.85 11.79
CA GLY A 76 -2.84 -1.94 10.90
C GLY A 76 -3.48 -3.13 11.60
N ILE A 77 -4.00 -4.06 10.81
CA ILE A 77 -4.54 -5.34 11.32
C ILE A 77 -3.65 -6.46 10.77
N LEU A 78 -3.14 -7.31 11.66
CA LEU A 78 -2.51 -8.56 11.25
C LEU A 78 -3.52 -9.71 11.35
N ALA A 79 -3.63 -10.49 10.29
CA ALA A 79 -4.31 -11.77 10.27
C ALA A 79 -3.28 -12.89 10.34
N TYR A 80 -3.45 -13.84 11.25
CA TYR A 80 -2.93 -15.20 11.08
C TYR A 80 -4.02 -16.05 10.46
N ASP A 81 -3.80 -16.51 9.24
CA ASP A 81 -4.83 -17.15 8.42
C ASP A 81 -4.23 -18.28 7.58
N PRO A 82 -3.75 -19.37 8.22
CA PRO A 82 -3.00 -20.43 7.54
C PRO A 82 -3.83 -21.20 6.50
N LEU A 83 -5.16 -21.20 6.65
CA LEU A 83 -6.09 -21.84 5.71
C LEU A 83 -6.71 -20.85 4.71
N ARG A 84 -6.27 -19.58 4.71
CA ARG A 84 -6.68 -18.57 3.73
C ARG A 84 -8.19 -18.32 3.69
N GLN A 85 -8.85 -18.35 4.85
CA GLN A 85 -10.30 -18.17 4.95
C GLN A 85 -10.71 -16.74 5.34
N PHE A 86 -9.80 -15.91 5.85
CA PHE A 86 -10.07 -14.51 6.13
C PHE A 86 -9.81 -13.62 4.91
N ASP A 87 -8.68 -13.84 4.22
CA ASP A 87 -8.25 -13.13 3.00
C ASP A 87 -7.18 -13.97 2.28
N GLN A 88 -6.88 -13.64 1.03
CA GLN A 88 -5.89 -14.36 0.21
C GLN A 88 -4.94 -13.39 -0.53
N PRO A 89 -4.21 -12.51 0.17
CA PRO A 89 -3.28 -11.61 -0.50
C PRO A 89 -2.19 -12.44 -1.22
N PRO A 90 -1.98 -12.25 -2.54
CA PRO A 90 -1.02 -13.03 -3.31
C PRO A 90 0.40 -12.95 -2.71
N GLY A 91 1.09 -14.09 -2.64
CA GLY A 91 2.49 -14.15 -2.17
C GLY A 91 2.70 -13.94 -0.67
N SER A 92 1.64 -13.74 0.11
CA SER A 92 1.75 -13.60 1.56
C SER A 92 2.03 -14.94 2.25
N GLY A 93 2.72 -14.94 3.39
CA GLY A 93 2.82 -16.10 4.29
C GLY A 93 1.55 -16.29 5.12
N ASP A 94 1.59 -17.13 6.15
CA ASP A 94 0.42 -17.42 7.00
C ASP A 94 -0.01 -16.22 7.88
N VAL A 95 0.85 -15.21 8.03
CA VAL A 95 0.53 -13.94 8.69
C VAL A 95 0.68 -12.80 7.71
N TYR A 96 -0.33 -11.94 7.60
CA TYR A 96 -0.35 -10.83 6.64
C TYR A 96 -1.21 -9.66 7.13
N PHE A 97 -1.09 -8.52 6.45
CA PHE A 97 -2.00 -7.39 6.65
C PHE A 97 -3.40 -7.73 6.16
N MET A 98 -4.36 -7.81 7.07
CA MET A 98 -5.74 -8.02 6.69
C MET A 98 -6.24 -6.80 5.93
N ARG A 99 -6.95 -7.02 4.81
CA ARG A 99 -7.74 -5.95 4.20
C ARG A 99 -8.68 -5.37 5.25
N LEU A 100 -8.59 -4.06 5.50
CA LEU A 100 -9.51 -3.38 6.40
C LEU A 100 -10.95 -3.61 5.91
N PRO A 101 -11.90 -3.99 6.78
CA PRO A 101 -13.29 -4.09 6.36
C PRO A 101 -13.74 -2.73 5.84
N ASN A 102 -14.33 -2.72 4.64
CA ASN A 102 -14.89 -1.55 3.99
C ASN A 102 -15.74 -0.74 4.99
N PRO A 103 -15.67 0.62 5.04
CA PRO A 103 -16.85 1.39 5.45
C PRO A 103 -18.01 0.95 4.54
N PRO A 104 -19.25 0.89 5.04
CA PRO A 104 -20.28 -0.05 4.59
C PRO A 104 -20.41 -0.15 3.06
N ARG A 105 -20.37 -1.37 2.52
CA ARG A 105 -20.82 -1.61 1.14
C ARG A 105 -22.33 -1.31 1.06
N GLN A 106 -22.73 -0.54 0.06
CA GLN A 106 -24.08 -0.65 -0.50
C GLN A 106 -24.42 -2.13 -0.73
N SER A 107 -25.65 -2.47 -0.41
CA SER A 107 -26.18 -3.83 -0.30
C SER A 107 -25.95 -4.72 -1.53
N SER A 108 -25.83 -6.01 -1.23
CA SER A 108 -25.58 -7.18 -2.05
C SER A 108 -26.74 -7.64 -2.95
N GLY A 109 -26.43 -8.14 -4.16
CA GLY A 109 -27.28 -9.03 -4.95
C GLY A 109 -26.59 -9.57 -6.23
N PRO A 110 -26.83 -10.81 -6.67
CA PRO A 110 -26.05 -11.52 -7.71
C PRO A 110 -26.46 -11.18 -9.16
N ILE A 111 -25.54 -11.36 -10.12
CA ILE A 111 -25.68 -10.98 -11.54
C ILE A 111 -26.66 -11.90 -12.30
N PRO A 112 -27.54 -11.33 -13.15
CA PRO A 112 -27.99 -11.95 -14.41
C PRO A 112 -27.46 -11.15 -15.63
N MET A 113 -26.82 -11.83 -16.58
CA MET A 113 -26.47 -11.29 -17.91
C MET A 113 -27.71 -11.16 -18.81
N PRO A 114 -27.89 -10.04 -19.54
CA PRO A 114 -28.69 -9.96 -20.76
C PRO A 114 -27.82 -10.12 -22.03
N PRO A 115 -28.40 -10.47 -23.21
CA PRO A 115 -27.65 -10.76 -24.43
C PRO A 115 -26.97 -9.52 -25.01
N GLN A 116 -25.78 -9.70 -25.61
CA GLN A 116 -25.03 -8.64 -26.30
C GLN A 116 -25.85 -7.99 -27.43
N ALA A 117 -25.90 -6.66 -27.43
CA ALA A 117 -26.33 -5.84 -28.56
C ALA A 117 -25.10 -5.35 -29.36
N PRO A 118 -25.20 -5.09 -30.69
CA PRO A 118 -24.06 -4.80 -31.54
C PRO A 118 -23.42 -3.43 -31.25
N ALA A 119 -22.10 -3.32 -31.44
CA ALA A 119 -21.34 -2.10 -31.26
C ALA A 119 -21.75 -0.99 -32.25
N PRO A 120 -21.73 0.31 -31.85
CA PRO A 120 -21.93 1.42 -32.77
C PRO A 120 -20.73 1.59 -33.74
N PRO A 121 -20.97 2.11 -34.96
CA PRO A 121 -19.95 2.21 -36.00
C PRO A 121 -18.91 3.31 -35.71
N ASN A 122 -17.66 3.05 -36.10
CA ASN A 122 -16.54 4.00 -36.00
C ASN A 122 -16.77 5.27 -36.84
N PRO A 123 -16.35 6.46 -36.38
CA PRO A 123 -16.28 7.66 -37.21
C PRO A 123 -15.24 7.54 -38.35
N PRO A 124 -15.40 8.29 -39.47
CA PRO A 124 -14.62 8.10 -40.69
C PRO A 124 -13.13 8.44 -40.55
N GLN A 125 -12.25 7.61 -41.15
CA GLN A 125 -10.83 7.91 -41.36
C GLN A 125 -10.59 8.70 -42.66
N VAL A 126 -9.68 9.67 -42.66
CA VAL A 126 -9.08 10.30 -43.88
C VAL A 126 -7.68 10.87 -43.53
N PRO A 127 -6.66 10.98 -44.43
CA PRO A 127 -6.00 10.02 -45.35
C PRO A 127 -4.46 9.82 -45.09
N THR A 128 -3.88 8.94 -45.92
CA THR A 128 -2.54 8.29 -46.17
C THR A 128 -1.21 9.10 -46.12
N PRO A 129 -0.01 8.47 -46.35
CA PRO A 129 0.98 8.01 -45.36
C PRO A 129 2.31 8.84 -45.28
N ALA A 130 3.04 8.71 -44.17
CA ALA A 130 4.43 9.17 -44.03
C ALA A 130 5.42 7.97 -44.04
N PRO A 131 6.71 8.17 -44.39
CA PRO A 131 7.68 7.10 -44.71
C PRO A 131 7.92 6.12 -43.56
N PRO A 132 8.35 4.86 -43.82
CA PRO A 132 8.53 3.86 -42.78
C PRO A 132 9.69 4.25 -41.85
N GLN A 133 9.37 4.62 -40.62
CA GLN A 133 10.33 4.64 -39.52
C GLN A 133 10.55 3.21 -39.01
N PRO A 134 11.78 2.86 -38.58
CA PRO A 134 12.10 1.52 -38.11
C PRO A 134 11.13 1.09 -37.01
N THR A 135 10.55 -0.11 -37.18
CA THR A 135 9.60 -0.74 -36.26
C THR A 135 10.11 -0.65 -34.82
N PRO A 136 9.39 0.06 -33.92
CA PRO A 136 9.56 -0.15 -32.49
C PRO A 136 9.21 -1.60 -32.19
N THR A 137 10.06 -2.24 -31.38
CA THR A 137 9.77 -3.47 -30.67
C THR A 137 8.30 -3.46 -30.17
N PRO A 138 7.56 -4.58 -30.22
CA PRO A 138 6.20 -4.64 -29.66
C PRO A 138 6.16 -3.99 -28.28
N PRO A 139 5.08 -3.27 -27.88
CA PRO A 139 5.03 -2.61 -26.58
C PRO A 139 5.29 -3.68 -25.51
N GLN A 140 6.48 -3.65 -24.93
CA GLN A 140 6.74 -4.46 -23.76
C GLN A 140 5.82 -3.90 -22.68
N GLY A 141 5.04 -4.77 -22.04
CA GLY A 141 4.20 -4.37 -20.92
C GLY A 141 5.03 -3.65 -19.85
N PRO A 142 4.39 -2.93 -18.92
CA PRO A 142 5.08 -2.14 -17.90
C PRO A 142 6.16 -2.97 -17.21
N THR A 143 7.38 -2.46 -17.19
CA THR A 143 8.51 -3.13 -16.57
C THR A 143 8.28 -3.27 -15.07
N SER A 144 8.66 -4.40 -14.48
CA SER A 144 8.54 -4.69 -13.05
C SER A 144 9.91 -4.78 -12.39
N GLY A 145 10.04 -4.28 -11.17
CA GLY A 145 11.26 -4.39 -10.36
C GLY A 145 11.41 -5.79 -9.73
N THR A 146 12.57 -6.01 -9.10
CA THR A 146 12.90 -7.29 -8.43
C THR A 146 12.72 -7.26 -6.91
N GLY A 147 12.50 -6.08 -6.32
CA GLY A 147 12.32 -5.91 -4.88
C GLY A 147 12.13 -4.45 -4.47
N ASN A 148 12.01 -4.20 -3.17
CA ASN A 148 12.05 -2.84 -2.66
C ASN A 148 13.49 -2.38 -2.48
N HIS A 149 13.88 -1.35 -3.22
CA HIS A 149 15.23 -0.79 -3.21
C HIS A 149 15.33 0.56 -2.48
N PHE A 150 14.21 1.06 -1.95
CA PHE A 150 14.16 2.36 -1.26
C PHE A 150 14.46 2.22 0.23
N TYR A 151 14.98 3.28 0.83
CA TYR A 151 15.29 3.30 2.26
C TYR A 151 14.02 3.37 3.11
N ALA A 152 13.90 2.44 4.07
CA ALA A 152 12.77 2.45 5.01
C ALA A 152 12.63 3.81 5.71
N GLY A 153 11.38 4.21 5.91
CA GLY A 153 11.03 5.52 6.43
C GLY A 153 10.76 6.57 5.36
N GLN A 154 11.21 6.37 4.11
CA GLN A 154 10.93 7.30 3.01
C GLN A 154 9.52 7.10 2.43
N CYS A 155 8.97 8.14 1.82
CA CYS A 155 7.70 8.07 1.10
C CYS A 155 7.75 7.05 -0.05
N THR A 156 8.88 7.01 -0.76
CA THR A 156 9.18 6.07 -1.85
C THR A 156 9.18 4.62 -1.40
N PHE A 157 9.69 4.34 -0.20
CA PHE A 157 9.68 2.99 0.38
C PHE A 157 8.26 2.48 0.61
N TRP A 158 7.41 3.27 1.26
CA TRP A 158 6.02 2.88 1.50
C TRP A 158 5.23 2.75 0.20
N ALA A 159 5.40 3.70 -0.73
CA ALA A 159 4.72 3.61 -2.01
C ALA A 159 5.09 2.33 -2.78
N ALA A 160 6.37 1.95 -2.80
CA ALA A 160 6.82 0.72 -3.43
C ALA A 160 6.29 -0.54 -2.71
N GLU A 161 6.35 -0.60 -1.37
CA GLU A 161 5.77 -1.71 -0.58
C GLU A 161 4.28 -1.88 -0.85
N ARG A 162 3.54 -0.79 -0.71
CA ARG A 162 2.08 -0.81 -0.78
C ARG A 162 1.61 -1.08 -2.20
N PHE A 163 2.29 -0.57 -3.22
CA PHE A 163 2.02 -0.93 -4.61
C PHE A 163 2.26 -2.42 -4.88
N HIS A 164 3.36 -2.99 -4.36
CA HIS A 164 3.62 -4.42 -4.45
C HIS A 164 2.54 -5.25 -3.73
N GLN A 165 2.07 -4.84 -2.56
CA GLN A 165 0.97 -5.52 -1.87
C GLN A 165 -0.33 -5.53 -2.67
N LEU A 166 -0.59 -4.48 -3.47
CA LEU A 166 -1.81 -4.36 -4.26
C LEU A 166 -1.74 -5.13 -5.58
N PHE A 167 -0.58 -5.13 -6.24
CA PHE A 167 -0.45 -5.61 -7.63
C PHE A 167 0.58 -6.72 -7.83
N GLY A 168 1.33 -7.10 -6.80
CA GLY A 168 2.45 -8.05 -6.90
C GLY A 168 3.64 -7.51 -7.69
N VAL A 169 3.66 -6.22 -8.04
CA VAL A 169 4.67 -5.58 -8.88
C VAL A 169 5.53 -4.63 -8.06
N TRP A 170 6.84 -4.79 -8.16
CA TRP A 170 7.80 -3.83 -7.58
C TRP A 170 8.03 -2.66 -8.53
N VAL A 171 8.27 -1.49 -7.96
CA VAL A 171 8.72 -0.30 -8.70
C VAL A 171 10.13 -0.58 -9.26
N PRO A 172 10.37 -0.53 -10.58
CA PRO A 172 11.64 -0.93 -11.20
C PRO A 172 12.74 0.15 -11.19
N TRP A 173 12.42 1.36 -10.75
CA TRP A 173 13.35 2.49 -10.73
C TRP A 173 13.78 2.87 -9.32
N LEU A 174 14.72 3.81 -9.23
CA LEU A 174 15.29 4.36 -7.99
C LEU A 174 15.10 5.89 -7.96
N GLY A 175 15.57 6.54 -6.90
CA GLY A 175 15.65 7.99 -6.83
C GLY A 175 14.53 8.64 -6.01
N ASN A 176 14.42 9.95 -6.15
CA ASN A 176 13.53 10.80 -5.40
C ASN A 176 12.11 10.78 -5.98
N ALA A 177 11.13 11.13 -5.15
CA ALA A 177 9.72 11.10 -5.51
C ALA A 177 9.40 11.91 -6.79
N TRP A 178 10.03 13.07 -6.97
CA TRP A 178 9.78 13.93 -8.13
C TRP A 178 10.20 13.30 -9.48
N GLU A 179 11.14 12.35 -9.47
CA GLU A 179 11.69 11.68 -10.67
C GLU A 179 10.76 10.57 -11.20
N TRP A 180 9.87 10.06 -10.34
CA TRP A 180 9.09 8.84 -10.61
C TRP A 180 8.17 8.98 -11.82
N ALA A 181 7.64 10.16 -12.11
CA ALA A 181 6.79 10.37 -13.28
C ALA A 181 7.54 10.09 -14.61
N GLY A 182 8.76 10.62 -14.75
CA GLY A 182 9.58 10.39 -15.95
C GLY A 182 10.10 8.95 -16.04
N GLN A 183 10.43 8.35 -14.89
CA GLN A 183 10.88 6.96 -14.82
C GLN A 183 9.75 5.97 -15.11
N ALA A 184 8.53 6.23 -14.62
CA ALA A 184 7.34 5.46 -14.92
C ALA A 184 7.03 5.47 -16.41
N GLN A 185 7.06 6.65 -17.04
CA GLN A 185 6.91 6.76 -18.48
C GLN A 185 7.98 5.97 -19.24
N SER A 186 9.25 6.06 -18.80
CA SER A 186 10.36 5.31 -19.42
C SER A 186 10.24 3.79 -19.21
N ALA A 187 9.60 3.36 -18.11
CA ALA A 187 9.35 1.96 -17.81
C ALA A 187 8.06 1.41 -18.44
N GLY A 188 7.32 2.24 -19.20
CA GLY A 188 6.08 1.85 -19.87
C GLY A 188 4.85 1.83 -18.96
N TRP A 189 4.90 2.46 -17.78
CA TRP A 189 3.75 2.64 -16.90
C TRP A 189 2.91 3.83 -17.38
N VAL A 190 1.61 3.80 -17.07
CA VAL A 190 0.70 4.91 -17.35
C VAL A 190 0.99 6.05 -16.39
N VAL A 191 1.16 7.25 -16.93
CA VAL A 191 1.28 8.50 -16.18
C VAL A 191 0.07 9.36 -16.52
N SER A 192 -0.82 9.56 -15.55
CA SER A 192 -2.12 10.20 -15.78
C SER A 192 -2.35 11.36 -14.81
N PRO A 193 -3.03 12.44 -15.23
CA PRO A 193 -3.52 13.45 -14.30
C PRO A 193 -4.76 12.97 -13.51
N THR A 194 -5.34 11.82 -13.88
CA THR A 194 -6.54 11.26 -13.26
C THR A 194 -6.16 10.09 -12.35
N PRO A 195 -6.56 10.11 -11.07
CA PRO A 195 -6.27 9.04 -10.14
C PRO A 195 -7.12 7.80 -10.43
N THR A 196 -6.53 6.65 -10.11
CA THR A 196 -7.26 5.40 -9.88
C THR A 196 -6.92 4.87 -8.49
N ALA A 197 -7.83 4.13 -7.87
CA ALA A 197 -7.50 3.46 -6.61
C ALA A 197 -6.32 2.49 -6.83
N GLY A 198 -5.33 2.55 -5.96
CA GLY A 198 -4.06 1.83 -6.06
C GLY A 198 -2.97 2.53 -6.86
N SER A 199 -3.28 3.59 -7.62
CA SER A 199 -2.24 4.37 -8.32
C SER A 199 -1.28 5.04 -7.33
N ILE A 200 -0.03 5.19 -7.75
CA ILE A 200 0.95 5.98 -7.01
C ILE A 200 0.75 7.45 -7.37
N MET A 201 0.36 8.26 -6.41
CA MET A 201 0.35 9.71 -6.55
C MET A 201 1.80 10.22 -6.46
N VAL A 202 2.19 11.07 -7.41
CA VAL A 202 3.46 11.82 -7.40
C VAL A 202 3.12 13.31 -7.24
N LEU A 203 3.72 13.93 -6.24
CA LEU A 203 3.76 15.38 -6.06
C LEU A 203 5.16 15.89 -6.44
N GLN A 204 5.19 16.84 -7.36
CA GLN A 204 6.39 17.62 -7.65
C GLN A 204 6.77 18.52 -6.45
N PRO A 205 8.03 19.01 -6.41
CA PRO A 205 8.48 19.87 -5.31
C PRO A 205 7.56 21.06 -5.07
N ASN A 206 7.28 21.36 -3.80
CA ASN A 206 6.43 22.46 -3.33
C ASN A 206 4.92 22.33 -3.68
N VAL A 207 4.49 21.22 -4.27
CA VAL A 207 3.06 20.99 -4.56
C VAL A 207 2.36 20.49 -3.30
N GLN A 208 1.32 21.20 -2.86
CA GLN A 208 0.47 20.85 -1.71
C GLN A 208 1.25 20.54 -0.41
N GLY A 209 2.41 21.19 -0.21
CA GLY A 209 3.25 21.01 0.97
C GLY A 209 4.34 19.95 0.82
N ALA A 210 4.54 19.37 -0.37
CA ALA A 210 5.67 18.49 -0.66
C ALA A 210 7.00 19.24 -0.54
N GLY A 211 8.01 18.58 0.05
CA GLY A 211 9.36 19.13 0.16
C GLY A 211 10.11 19.20 -1.17
N SER A 212 11.38 19.62 -1.13
CA SER A 212 12.23 19.78 -2.32
C SER A 212 12.49 18.49 -3.10
N LEU A 213 12.32 17.33 -2.47
CA LEU A 213 12.48 16.01 -3.10
C LEU A 213 11.17 15.47 -3.72
N GLY A 214 10.10 16.27 -3.69
CA GLY A 214 8.75 15.81 -4.03
C GLY A 214 8.16 14.88 -2.96
N HIS A 215 7.03 14.26 -3.28
CA HIS A 215 6.40 13.27 -2.40
C HIS A 215 5.65 12.22 -3.22
N VAL A 216 5.66 10.97 -2.77
CA VAL A 216 4.83 9.91 -3.36
C VAL A 216 3.97 9.22 -2.31
N ALA A 217 2.78 8.82 -2.72
CA ALA A 217 1.79 8.19 -1.86
C ALA A 217 0.96 7.18 -2.66
N ILE A 218 0.28 6.25 -1.99
CA ILE A 218 -0.70 5.38 -2.66
C ILE A 218 -2.09 5.96 -2.49
N VAL A 219 -2.82 6.08 -3.60
CA VAL A 219 -4.24 6.41 -3.58
C VAL A 219 -5.02 5.21 -3.06
N GLU A 220 -5.48 5.28 -1.81
CA GLU A 220 -6.27 4.20 -1.21
C GLU A 220 -7.73 4.30 -1.66
N THR A 221 -8.26 5.53 -1.81
CA THR A 221 -9.65 5.75 -2.22
C THR A 221 -9.82 7.10 -2.91
N ILE A 222 -10.69 7.16 -3.91
CA ILE A 222 -11.18 8.41 -4.48
C ILE A 222 -12.38 8.84 -3.63
N VAL A 223 -12.23 9.90 -2.84
CA VAL A 223 -13.24 10.38 -1.89
C VAL A 223 -14.32 11.17 -2.61
N SER A 224 -13.92 11.95 -3.62
CA SER A 224 -14.83 12.71 -4.49
C SER A 224 -14.16 12.94 -5.84
N SER A 225 -14.86 13.60 -6.77
CA SER A 225 -14.29 14.01 -8.06
C SER A 225 -13.04 14.88 -7.95
N MET A 226 -12.74 15.43 -6.77
CA MET A 226 -11.61 16.34 -6.55
C MET A 226 -10.72 15.97 -5.36
N VAL A 227 -10.99 14.85 -4.67
CA VAL A 227 -10.23 14.49 -3.47
C VAL A 227 -9.85 13.02 -3.49
N VAL A 228 -8.56 12.74 -3.34
CA VAL A 228 -8.03 11.39 -3.08
C VAL A 228 -7.63 11.27 -1.62
N SER A 229 -7.95 10.12 -1.02
CA SER A 229 -7.38 9.71 0.26
C SER A 229 -6.19 8.81 -0.01
N THR A 230 -5.07 9.11 0.66
CA THR A 230 -3.80 8.46 0.39
C THR A 230 -3.15 7.90 1.65
N SER A 231 -2.39 6.82 1.51
CA SER A 231 -1.46 6.33 2.52
C SER A 231 -0.04 6.81 2.22
N ASN A 232 0.65 7.30 3.25
CA ASN A 232 1.88 8.07 3.11
C ASN A 232 2.91 7.64 4.17
N TYR A 233 4.19 7.73 3.83
CA TYR A 233 5.27 7.78 4.81
C TYR A 233 5.94 9.16 4.76
N SER A 234 6.46 9.64 5.90
CA SER A 234 7.19 10.91 5.96
C SER A 234 6.41 12.12 5.46
N TRP A 235 5.07 12.07 5.56
CA TRP A 235 4.21 13.22 5.32
C TRP A 235 3.92 13.93 6.64
N TYR A 236 4.32 15.20 6.75
CA TYR A 236 4.27 15.97 8.00
C TYR A 236 2.94 16.71 8.19
N ALA A 237 1.84 15.95 8.12
CA ALA A 237 0.50 16.44 8.42
C ALA A 237 -0.29 15.40 9.23
N ASN A 238 -1.27 15.86 10.03
CA ASN A 238 -2.16 15.03 10.84
C ASN A 238 -1.47 13.96 11.70
N GLY A 239 -0.39 14.35 12.40
CA GLY A 239 0.38 13.41 13.23
C GLY A 239 1.33 12.48 12.46
N GLY A 240 1.49 12.69 11.15
CA GLY A 240 2.57 12.08 10.39
C GLY A 240 3.94 12.72 10.68
N GLY A 241 4.98 12.13 10.11
CA GLY A 241 6.38 12.50 10.37
C GLY A 241 7.32 11.43 9.82
N TRP A 242 8.62 11.59 10.09
CA TRP A 242 9.64 10.70 9.55
C TRP A 242 9.32 9.22 9.84
N GLY A 243 9.18 8.43 8.77
CA GLY A 243 8.90 7.00 8.84
C GLY A 243 7.57 6.61 9.50
N VAL A 244 6.66 7.56 9.67
CA VAL A 244 5.33 7.31 10.20
C VAL A 244 4.35 7.13 9.04
N LEU A 245 3.65 5.98 9.04
CA LEU A 245 2.48 5.79 8.21
C LEU A 245 1.39 6.80 8.62
N SER A 246 0.97 7.64 7.69
CA SER A 246 -0.12 8.59 7.88
C SER A 246 -1.06 8.58 6.68
N TYR A 247 -2.29 9.02 6.94
CA TYR A 247 -3.30 9.18 5.90
C TYR A 247 -3.61 10.65 5.71
N TRP A 248 -3.66 11.08 4.46
CA TRP A 248 -3.92 12.46 4.12
C TRP A 248 -4.74 12.55 2.84
N ASN A 249 -5.60 13.57 2.81
CA ASN A 249 -6.44 13.86 1.66
C ASN A 249 -5.78 14.94 0.82
N PHE A 250 -5.52 14.62 -0.45
CA PHE A 250 -4.98 15.57 -1.42
C PHE A 250 -6.06 15.99 -2.40
N GLN A 251 -6.02 17.27 -2.79
CA GLN A 251 -6.92 17.81 -3.80
C GLN A 251 -6.38 17.47 -5.19
N TYR A 252 -7.24 17.05 -6.11
CA TYR A 252 -6.89 16.83 -7.51
C TYR A 252 -8.00 17.37 -8.43
N PRO A 253 -7.72 17.70 -9.70
CA PRO A 253 -6.39 17.79 -10.30
C PRO A 253 -5.58 18.96 -9.71
N ALA A 254 -4.26 18.85 -9.73
CA ALA A 254 -3.34 19.91 -9.33
C ALA A 254 -2.13 19.96 -10.26
N ASN A 255 -1.65 21.17 -10.58
CA ASN A 255 -0.41 21.31 -11.36
C ASN A 255 0.76 20.69 -10.59
N GLY A 256 1.54 19.84 -11.28
CA GLY A 256 2.63 19.08 -10.66
C GLY A 256 2.17 17.89 -9.81
N MET A 257 0.93 17.42 -10.00
CA MET A 257 0.44 16.15 -9.48
C MET A 257 0.11 15.20 -10.63
N VAL A 258 0.60 13.97 -10.56
CA VAL A 258 0.27 12.89 -11.49
C VAL A 258 0.10 11.56 -10.76
N PHE A 259 -0.47 10.57 -11.43
CA PHE A 259 -0.77 9.26 -10.90
C PHE A 259 -0.18 8.18 -11.81
N LEU A 260 0.49 7.20 -11.21
CA LEU A 260 1.18 6.11 -11.90
C LEU A 260 0.39 4.82 -11.74
N SER A 261 0.13 4.11 -12.85
CA SER A 261 -0.51 2.79 -12.86
C SER A 261 0.10 1.86 -13.92
N LEU A 262 -0.22 0.57 -13.86
CA LEU A 262 0.24 -0.42 -14.84
C LEU A 262 -0.58 -0.39 -16.15
N SER A 263 -1.82 0.10 -16.09
CA SER A 263 -2.76 0.21 -17.21
C SER A 263 -3.85 1.24 -16.90
#